data_AF-H2ATU1-F1
#
_entry.id   AF-H2ATU1-F1
#
_cell.length_a   1.000
_cell.length_b   1.000
_cell.length_c   1.000
_cell.angle_alpha   90.00
_cell.angle_beta   90.00
_cell.angle_gamma   90.00
#
_symmetry.space_group_name_H-M   'P 1'
#
loop_
_entity.id
_entity.type
_entity.pdbx_description
1 polymer ?
#
loop_
_entity_poly.entity_id
_entity_poly.type
_entity_poly.pdbx_seq_one_letter_code
_entity_poly.pdbx_strand_id
1 'polypeptide(L)'
;MLQSIVIKSLFSTNTRIFVGSAHGYTKALSSILSKKYYSQMNLNKNISKNDKKTIEDKDLSAIKFKVPVSSQLPGTYQADYERITKYTLIPLTLIPFYASFTGITLHPLLDGSLATLILTYFHYGFNSLILDFIPREKFPKANRMSLWSLYSATALSLCGIYEIETENNGLTDILERLWNYDESNLYIFGRN
;
A
#
# COMPACT_ATOMS: atom_id res chain seq x y z
N MET A 1 -26.62 59.56 -14.02
CA MET A 1 -26.69 59.49 -15.51
C MET A 1 -25.50 60.13 -16.22
N LEU A 2 -24.76 61.06 -15.60
CA LEU A 2 -23.58 61.72 -16.19
C LEU A 2 -22.23 60.98 -15.97
N GLN A 3 -22.19 59.94 -15.14
CA GLN A 3 -20.97 59.14 -14.87
C GLN A 3 -20.74 58.01 -15.91
N SER A 4 -21.77 57.52 -16.60
CA SER A 4 -21.64 56.45 -17.61
C SER A 4 -21.16 56.93 -18.99
N ILE A 5 -21.24 58.23 -19.28
CA ILE A 5 -20.87 58.79 -20.59
C ILE A 5 -19.36 59.07 -20.69
N VAL A 6 -18.72 59.47 -19.58
CA VAL A 6 -17.27 59.75 -19.56
C VAL A 6 -16.45 58.45 -19.70
N ILE A 7 -16.93 57.33 -19.13
CA ILE A 7 -16.24 56.03 -19.22
C ILE A 7 -16.34 55.42 -20.63
N LYS A 8 -17.41 55.70 -21.39
CA LYS A 8 -17.52 55.28 -22.79
C LYS A 8 -16.63 56.08 -23.75
N SER A 9 -16.27 57.32 -23.39
CA SER A 9 -15.42 58.17 -24.23
C SER A 9 -13.93 57.79 -24.15
N LEU A 10 -13.47 57.29 -23.00
CA LEU A 10 -12.04 56.94 -22.80
C LEU A 10 -11.64 55.57 -23.33
N PHE A 11 -12.59 54.68 -23.63
CA PHE A 11 -12.28 53.37 -24.23
C PHE A 11 -12.31 53.36 -25.76
N SER A 12 -12.92 54.39 -26.38
CA SER A 12 -13.11 54.44 -27.84
C SER A 12 -11.96 55.10 -28.62
N THR A 13 -11.00 55.75 -27.95
CA THR A 13 -9.98 56.58 -28.61
C THR A 13 -8.61 55.92 -28.79
N ASN A 14 -8.40 54.70 -28.27
CA ASN A 14 -7.12 54.00 -28.41
C ASN A 14 -7.09 52.93 -29.52
N THR A 15 -8.08 52.92 -30.43
CA THR A 15 -8.17 51.94 -31.52
C THR A 15 -7.47 52.36 -32.83
N ARG A 16 -6.59 53.38 -32.82
CA ARG A 16 -6.02 53.92 -34.08
C ARG A 16 -4.50 54.06 -34.19
N ILE A 17 -3.70 53.49 -33.28
CA ILE A 17 -2.22 53.61 -33.38
C ILE A 17 -1.46 52.27 -33.53
N PHE A 18 -2.10 51.10 -33.46
CA PHE A 18 -1.39 49.82 -33.61
C PHE A 18 -2.09 48.85 -34.59
N VAL A 19 -2.29 49.28 -35.84
CA VAL A 19 -2.79 48.43 -36.93
C VAL A 19 -1.64 47.64 -37.63
N GLY A 20 -0.38 47.84 -37.23
CA GLY A 20 0.77 47.24 -37.92
C GLY A 20 1.26 45.86 -37.44
N SER A 21 0.77 45.31 -36.31
CA SER A 21 1.36 44.09 -35.74
C SER A 21 0.39 43.30 -34.84
N ALA A 22 -0.79 42.96 -35.35
CA ALA A 22 -1.83 42.29 -34.56
C ALA A 22 -2.44 41.03 -35.22
N HIS A 23 -1.94 40.60 -36.38
CA HIS A 23 -2.53 39.45 -37.10
C HIS A 23 -2.03 38.07 -36.62
N GLY A 24 -0.88 38.02 -35.92
CA GLY A 24 -0.35 36.79 -35.31
C GLY A 24 -0.92 36.50 -33.91
N TYR A 25 -1.11 37.55 -33.12
CA TYR A 25 -1.51 37.43 -31.71
C TYR A 25 -2.98 37.05 -31.51
N THR A 26 -3.87 37.40 -32.44
CA THR A 26 -5.31 37.09 -32.33
C THR A 26 -5.63 35.61 -32.61
N LYS A 27 -4.92 34.97 -33.55
CA LYS A 27 -5.01 33.52 -33.80
C LYS A 27 -4.41 32.68 -32.67
N ALA A 28 -3.31 33.15 -32.08
CA ALA A 28 -2.71 32.50 -30.91
C ALA A 28 -3.66 32.58 -29.70
N LEU A 29 -4.24 33.74 -29.43
CA LEU A 29 -5.17 33.90 -28.31
C LEU A 29 -6.47 33.11 -28.49
N SER A 30 -7.04 33.03 -29.71
CA SER A 30 -8.24 32.22 -29.95
C SER A 30 -7.99 30.72 -29.79
N SER A 31 -6.82 30.22 -30.19
CA SER A 31 -6.45 28.81 -30.02
C SER A 31 -6.17 28.46 -28.55
N ILE A 32 -5.56 29.36 -27.78
CA ILE A 32 -5.31 29.17 -26.34
C ILE A 32 -6.62 29.18 -25.55
N LEU A 33 -7.52 30.13 -25.84
CA LEU A 33 -8.82 30.19 -25.19
C LEU A 33 -9.64 28.94 -25.50
N SER A 34 -9.74 28.55 -26.78
CA SER A 34 -10.40 27.31 -27.22
C SER A 34 -9.85 26.09 -26.49
N LYS A 35 -8.52 25.92 -26.45
CA LYS A 35 -7.86 24.79 -25.76
C LYS A 35 -8.17 24.76 -24.25
N LYS A 36 -8.30 25.93 -23.61
CA LYS A 36 -8.71 26.06 -22.21
C LYS A 36 -10.16 25.62 -22.01
N TYR A 37 -11.08 26.01 -22.90
CA TYR A 37 -12.49 25.56 -22.84
C TYR A 37 -12.64 24.06 -23.10
N TYR A 38 -11.91 23.48 -24.07
CA TYR A 38 -11.88 22.04 -24.31
C TYR A 38 -11.33 21.26 -23.11
N SER A 39 -10.29 21.79 -22.44
CA SER A 39 -9.76 21.20 -21.21
C SER A 39 -10.78 21.21 -20.07
N GLN A 40 -11.49 22.34 -19.87
CA GLN A 40 -12.51 22.46 -18.83
C GLN A 40 -13.73 21.56 -19.08
N MET A 41 -14.14 21.39 -20.34
CA MET A 41 -15.25 20.52 -20.71
C MET A 41 -14.90 19.03 -20.50
N ASN A 42 -13.63 18.64 -20.73
CA ASN A 42 -13.14 17.30 -20.42
C ASN A 42 -13.06 17.06 -18.90
N LEU A 43 -12.59 18.04 -18.12
CA LEU A 43 -12.61 17.99 -16.66
C LEU A 43 -14.03 17.82 -16.11
N ASN A 44 -15.00 18.60 -16.59
CA ASN A 44 -16.40 18.49 -16.15
C ASN A 44 -17.03 17.13 -16.55
N LYS A 45 -16.69 16.60 -17.72
CA LYS A 45 -17.15 15.26 -18.15
C LYS A 45 -16.55 14.14 -17.28
N ASN A 46 -15.32 14.28 -16.80
CA ASN A 46 -14.69 13.35 -15.88
C ASN A 46 -15.26 13.47 -14.46
N ILE A 47 -15.61 14.69 -14.02
CA ILE A 47 -16.29 14.93 -12.73
C ILE A 47 -17.68 14.30 -12.75
N SER A 48 -18.51 14.54 -13.78
CA SER A 48 -19.84 13.93 -13.90
C SER A 48 -19.80 12.39 -14.01
N LYS A 49 -18.78 11.82 -14.67
CA LYS A 49 -18.57 10.36 -14.68
C LYS A 49 -18.12 9.81 -13.33
N ASN A 50 -17.24 10.52 -12.62
CA ASN A 50 -16.82 10.15 -11.27
C ASN A 50 -17.96 10.28 -10.27
N ASP A 51 -18.83 11.29 -10.39
CA ASP A 51 -19.99 11.48 -9.52
C ASP A 51 -21.02 10.37 -9.73
N LYS A 52 -21.31 9.98 -10.98
CA LYS A 52 -22.21 8.85 -11.28
C LYS A 52 -21.66 7.51 -10.76
N LYS A 53 -20.35 7.26 -10.94
CA LYS A 53 -19.69 6.07 -10.39
C LYS A 53 -19.69 6.07 -8.86
N THR A 54 -19.50 7.24 -8.24
CA THR A 54 -19.53 7.42 -6.79
C THR A 54 -20.92 7.16 -6.20
N ILE A 55 -22.01 7.37 -6.94
CA ILE A 55 -23.37 7.10 -6.48
C ILE A 55 -23.69 5.59 -6.56
N GLU A 56 -23.34 4.90 -7.65
CA GLU A 56 -23.44 3.42 -7.72
C GLU A 56 -22.54 2.72 -6.69
N ASP A 57 -21.33 3.24 -6.47
CA ASP A 57 -20.40 2.72 -5.47
C ASP A 57 -20.88 3.01 -4.03
N LYS A 58 -21.67 4.07 -3.80
CA LYS A 58 -22.22 4.43 -2.47
C LYS A 58 -23.33 3.48 -2.02
N ASP A 59 -24.20 3.06 -2.93
CA ASP A 59 -25.26 2.10 -2.62
C ASP A 59 -24.69 0.68 -2.44
N LEU A 60 -23.65 0.32 -3.21
CA LEU A 60 -22.88 -0.90 -2.97
C LEU A 60 -21.93 -0.80 -1.76
N SER A 61 -21.59 0.42 -1.31
CA SER A 61 -20.72 0.66 -0.15
C SER A 61 -21.40 0.90 1.18
N ALA A 62 -22.72 1.08 1.19
CA ALA A 62 -23.53 0.93 2.39
C ALA A 62 -23.51 -0.53 2.92
N ILE A 63 -23.24 -1.51 2.06
CA ILE A 63 -23.03 -2.94 2.40
C ILE A 63 -21.54 -3.34 2.27
N LYS A 64 -20.66 -2.45 1.77
CA LYS A 64 -19.22 -2.73 1.64
C LYS A 64 -18.55 -2.46 2.97
N PHE A 65 -18.20 -3.54 3.66
CA PHE A 65 -17.29 -3.49 4.78
C PHE A 65 -16.00 -2.78 4.33
N LYS A 66 -15.79 -1.54 4.77
CA LYS A 66 -14.54 -0.82 4.52
C LYS A 66 -13.48 -1.54 5.34
N VAL A 67 -12.55 -2.20 4.66
CA VAL A 67 -11.39 -2.82 5.33
C VAL A 67 -10.77 -1.76 6.24
N PRO A 68 -10.56 -2.05 7.54
CA PRO A 68 -10.00 -1.09 8.47
C PRO A 68 -8.67 -0.59 7.88
N VAL A 69 -8.54 0.74 7.81
CA VAL A 69 -7.32 1.37 7.33
C VAL A 69 -6.24 1.03 8.36
N SER A 70 -5.14 0.42 7.93
CA SER A 70 -4.03 0.16 8.84
C SER A 70 -3.49 1.48 9.36
N SER A 71 -3.00 1.47 10.59
CA SER A 71 -2.37 2.61 11.21
C SER A 71 -1.05 2.93 10.53
N GLN A 72 -1.11 3.87 9.60
CA GLN A 72 0.04 4.31 8.83
C GLN A 72 0.61 5.59 9.40
N LEU A 73 1.95 5.67 9.44
CA LEU A 73 2.62 6.95 9.61
C LEU A 73 2.34 7.82 8.37
N PRO A 74 1.86 9.07 8.55
CA PRO A 74 1.58 9.95 7.43
C PRO A 74 2.85 10.14 6.58
N GLY A 75 2.72 9.92 5.27
CA GLY A 75 3.84 10.03 4.32
C GLY A 75 4.66 8.76 4.11
N THR A 76 4.29 7.61 4.69
CA THR A 76 4.96 6.32 4.47
C THR A 76 4.14 5.36 3.60
N TYR A 77 4.81 4.61 2.72
CA TYR A 77 4.18 3.62 1.83
C TYR A 77 3.92 2.25 2.51
N GLN A 78 3.81 2.22 3.84
CA GLN A 78 3.72 1.00 4.64
C GLN A 78 2.57 0.06 4.23
N ALA A 79 1.35 0.58 4.04
CA ALA A 79 0.20 -0.26 3.68
C ALA A 79 0.32 -0.86 2.28
N ASP A 80 1.04 -0.20 1.36
CA ASP A 80 1.26 -0.76 0.03
C ASP A 80 2.25 -1.92 0.10
N TYR A 81 3.32 -1.81 0.89
CA TYR A 81 4.21 -2.94 1.17
C TYR A 81 3.48 -4.10 1.83
N GLU A 82 2.64 -3.83 2.84
CA GLU A 82 1.82 -4.87 3.48
C GLU A 82 0.90 -5.59 2.48
N ARG A 83 0.31 -4.86 1.54
CA ARG A 83 -0.56 -5.45 0.50
C ARG A 83 0.25 -6.32 -0.45
N ILE A 84 1.41 -5.83 -0.92
CA ILE A 84 2.29 -6.59 -1.80
C ILE A 84 2.71 -7.90 -1.12
N THR A 85 3.21 -7.83 0.12
CA THR A 85 3.62 -9.01 0.87
C THR A 85 2.46 -9.98 1.08
N LYS A 86 1.24 -9.50 1.40
CA LYS A 86 0.04 -10.35 1.52
C LYS A 86 -0.27 -11.10 0.23
N TYR A 87 -0.25 -10.40 -0.91
CA TYR A 87 -0.56 -11.01 -2.20
C TYR A 87 0.50 -11.99 -2.68
N THR A 88 1.77 -11.77 -2.36
CA THR A 88 2.84 -12.73 -2.68
C THR A 88 2.84 -13.93 -1.73
N LEU A 89 2.43 -13.73 -0.48
CA LEU A 89 2.42 -14.79 0.52
C LEU A 89 1.38 -15.86 0.22
N ILE A 90 0.19 -15.47 -0.23
CA ILE A 90 -0.92 -16.40 -0.55
C ILE A 90 -0.50 -17.52 -1.54
N PRO A 91 0.06 -17.23 -2.72
CA PRO A 91 0.48 -18.30 -3.63
C PRO A 91 1.70 -19.05 -3.10
N LEU A 92 2.59 -18.38 -2.36
CA LEU A 92 3.81 -19.01 -1.86
C LEU A 92 3.52 -20.07 -0.80
N THR A 93 2.53 -19.86 0.07
CA THR A 93 2.12 -20.86 1.06
C THR A 93 1.46 -22.09 0.45
N LEU A 94 0.85 -21.99 -0.75
CA LEU A 94 0.27 -23.14 -1.43
C LEU A 94 1.33 -24.14 -1.93
N ILE A 95 2.55 -23.67 -2.21
CA ILE A 95 3.64 -24.50 -2.74
C ILE A 95 4.03 -25.62 -1.76
N PRO A 96 4.35 -25.36 -0.47
CA PRO A 96 4.68 -26.43 0.46
C PRO A 96 3.49 -27.34 0.76
N PHE A 97 2.25 -26.84 0.76
CA PHE A 97 1.07 -27.70 0.93
C PHE A 97 0.92 -28.69 -0.23
N TYR A 98 1.12 -28.24 -1.47
CA TYR A 98 1.09 -29.12 -2.63
C TYR A 98 2.26 -30.12 -2.64
N ALA A 99 3.46 -29.67 -2.26
CA ALA A 99 4.62 -30.53 -2.16
C ALA A 99 4.46 -31.62 -1.10
N SER A 100 3.93 -31.27 0.08
CA SER A 100 3.61 -32.23 1.13
C SER A 100 2.55 -33.24 0.69
N PHE A 101 1.47 -32.80 0.03
CA PHE A 101 0.42 -33.72 -0.47
C PHE A 101 0.93 -34.71 -1.52
N THR A 102 1.90 -34.31 -2.35
CA THR A 102 2.47 -35.14 -3.42
C THR A 102 3.71 -35.93 -2.98
N GLY A 103 4.24 -35.68 -1.78
CA GLY A 103 5.48 -36.27 -1.28
C GLY A 103 6.74 -35.79 -2.00
N ILE A 104 6.69 -34.63 -2.64
CA ILE A 104 7.82 -34.06 -3.38
C ILE A 104 8.70 -33.25 -2.43
N THR A 105 10.01 -33.50 -2.46
CA THR A 105 11.00 -32.73 -1.70
C THR A 105 11.11 -31.30 -2.21
N LEU A 106 10.99 -30.32 -1.31
CA LEU A 106 11.11 -28.89 -1.63
C LEU A 106 12.56 -28.47 -1.86
N HIS A 107 12.76 -27.50 -2.75
CA HIS A 107 14.08 -26.91 -2.96
C HIS A 107 14.42 -25.93 -1.81
N PRO A 108 15.61 -26.00 -1.17
CA PRO A 108 15.94 -25.17 0.00
C PRO A 108 15.78 -23.67 -0.23
N LEU A 109 16.19 -23.14 -1.40
CA LEU A 109 15.98 -21.72 -1.73
C LEU A 109 14.51 -21.29 -1.70
N LEU A 110 13.59 -22.20 -2.05
CA LEU A 110 12.17 -21.90 -2.09
C LEU A 110 11.59 -21.89 -0.67
N ASP A 111 12.03 -22.81 0.18
CA ASP A 111 11.65 -22.85 1.60
C ASP A 111 12.19 -21.62 2.37
N GLY A 112 13.46 -21.27 2.18
CA GLY A 112 14.04 -20.05 2.72
C GLY A 112 13.35 -18.77 2.22
N SER A 113 12.92 -18.73 0.96
CA SER A 113 12.14 -17.60 0.43
C SER A 113 10.76 -17.48 1.10
N LEU A 114 10.14 -18.61 1.41
CA LEU A 114 8.87 -18.67 2.14
C LEU A 114 9.04 -18.21 3.58
N ALA A 115 10.06 -18.72 4.27
CA ALA A 115 10.40 -18.34 5.64
C ALA A 115 10.65 -16.83 5.78
N THR A 116 11.47 -16.27 4.88
CA THR A 116 11.80 -14.83 4.87
C THR A 116 10.61 -13.94 4.53
N LEU A 117 9.73 -14.39 3.63
CA LEU A 117 8.51 -13.64 3.29
C LEU A 117 7.51 -13.63 4.45
N ILE A 118 7.34 -14.76 5.15
CA ILE A 118 6.54 -14.83 6.39
C ILE A 118 7.10 -13.88 7.44
N LEU A 119 8.42 -13.88 7.65
CA LEU A 119 9.08 -12.98 8.60
C LEU A 119 8.83 -11.50 8.26
N THR A 120 8.92 -11.15 6.98
CA THR A 120 8.68 -9.78 6.49
C THR A 120 7.23 -9.35 6.73
N TYR A 121 6.27 -10.26 6.48
CA TYR A 121 4.86 -10.02 6.77
C TYR A 121 4.62 -9.71 8.26
N PHE A 122 5.21 -10.49 9.15
CA PHE A 122 5.12 -10.25 10.60
C PHE A 122 5.80 -8.95 11.02
N HIS A 123 6.95 -8.59 10.45
CA HIS A 123 7.65 -7.34 10.75
C HIS A 123 6.74 -6.12 10.51
N TYR A 124 6.05 -6.07 9.37
CA TYR A 124 5.12 -4.97 9.07
C TYR A 124 3.85 -5.00 9.93
N GLY A 125 3.32 -6.19 10.22
CA GLY A 125 2.18 -6.37 11.13
C GLY A 125 2.48 -5.89 12.55
N PHE A 126 3.64 -6.26 13.12
CA PHE A 126 4.02 -5.78 14.44
C PHE A 126 4.32 -4.28 14.46
N ASN A 127 4.90 -3.73 13.38
CA ASN A 127 5.14 -2.30 13.30
C ASN A 127 3.82 -1.49 13.35
N SER A 128 2.76 -1.93 12.65
CA SER A 128 1.44 -1.27 12.76
C SER A 128 0.82 -1.43 14.15
N LEU A 129 0.92 -2.61 14.77
CA LEU A 129 0.47 -2.81 16.15
C LEU A 129 1.17 -1.86 17.14
N ILE A 130 2.50 -1.71 17.04
CA ILE A 130 3.27 -0.80 17.90
C ILE A 130 2.78 0.65 17.73
N LEU A 131 2.51 1.07 16.50
CA LEU A 131 2.04 2.43 16.20
C LEU A 131 0.66 2.72 16.82
N ASP A 132 -0.23 1.73 16.84
CA ASP A 132 -1.57 1.87 17.44
C ASP A 132 -1.57 1.84 18.96
N PHE A 133 -0.85 0.88 19.54
CA PHE A 133 -0.90 0.65 20.98
C PHE A 133 0.03 1.57 21.77
N ILE A 134 1.12 2.06 21.17
CA ILE A 134 2.15 2.83 21.86
C ILE A 134 2.27 4.25 21.28
N PRO A 135 1.42 5.20 21.73
CA PRO A 135 1.44 6.56 21.23
C PRO A 135 2.75 7.26 21.61
N ARG A 136 3.41 7.85 20.62
CA ARG A 136 4.73 8.52 20.75
C ARG A 136 4.72 9.69 21.72
N GLU A 137 3.57 10.35 21.86
CA GLU A 137 3.39 11.55 22.69
C GLU A 137 3.43 11.24 24.19
N LYS A 138 2.87 10.10 24.60
CA LYS A 138 2.80 9.71 26.02
C LYS A 138 4.00 8.90 26.47
N PHE A 139 4.47 7.96 25.65
CA PHE A 139 5.52 7.01 26.03
C PHE A 139 6.65 6.94 24.98
N PRO A 140 7.46 8.00 24.83
CA PRO A 140 8.51 8.03 23.81
C PRO A 140 9.63 7.01 24.05
N LYS A 141 9.94 6.68 25.32
CA LYS A 141 10.96 5.68 25.66
C LYS A 141 10.49 4.26 25.32
N ALA A 142 9.28 3.89 25.75
CA ALA A 142 8.72 2.57 25.48
C ALA A 142 8.55 2.32 23.97
N ASN A 143 8.04 3.32 23.23
CA ASN A 143 7.92 3.21 21.78
C ASN A 143 9.27 2.94 21.09
N ARG A 144 10.34 3.64 21.50
CA ARG A 144 11.68 3.41 20.94
C ARG A 144 12.21 2.03 21.30
N MET A 145 12.00 1.57 22.54
CA MET A 145 12.42 0.23 22.97
C MET A 145 11.69 -0.87 22.19
N SER A 146 10.38 -0.75 22.00
CA SER A 146 9.59 -1.71 21.22
C SER A 146 10.03 -1.78 19.77
N LEU A 147 10.30 -0.62 19.14
CA LEU A 147 10.83 -0.58 17.77
C LEU A 147 12.21 -1.25 17.68
N TRP A 148 13.12 -0.92 18.59
CA TRP A 148 14.45 -1.57 18.63
C TRP A 148 14.35 -3.07 18.86
N SER A 149 13.50 -3.50 19.79
CA SER A 149 13.24 -4.92 20.03
C SER A 149 12.70 -5.62 18.80
N LEU A 150 11.79 -4.97 18.05
CA LEU A 150 11.26 -5.51 16.81
C LEU A 150 12.36 -5.70 15.76
N TYR A 151 13.22 -4.69 15.57
CA TYR A 151 14.37 -4.80 14.65
C TYR A 151 15.35 -5.89 15.08
N SER A 152 15.67 -5.98 16.37
CA SER A 152 16.55 -7.04 16.91
C SER A 152 15.95 -8.43 16.71
N ALA A 153 14.65 -8.60 16.98
CA ALA A 153 13.95 -9.87 16.77
C ALA A 153 13.92 -10.27 15.30
N THR A 154 13.67 -9.32 14.39
CA THR A 154 13.70 -9.59 12.94
C THR A 154 15.10 -9.99 12.47
N ALA A 155 16.15 -9.32 12.95
CA ALA A 155 17.53 -9.68 12.63
C ALA A 155 17.90 -11.08 13.16
N LEU A 156 17.53 -11.39 14.40
CA LEU A 156 17.76 -12.70 15.01
C LEU A 156 17.01 -13.80 14.27
N SER A 157 15.74 -13.58 13.95
CA SER A 157 14.93 -14.55 13.20
C SER A 157 15.48 -14.79 11.80
N LEU A 158 16.01 -13.75 11.14
CA LEU A 158 16.64 -13.91 9.84
C LEU A 158 17.91 -14.76 9.92
N CYS A 159 18.72 -14.58 10.96
CA CYS A 159 19.87 -15.44 11.25
C CYS A 159 19.44 -16.88 11.52
N GLY A 160 18.37 -17.10 12.29
CA GLY A 160 17.83 -18.43 12.55
C GLY A 160 17.31 -19.13 11.29
N ILE A 161 16.67 -18.40 10.39
CA ILE A 161 16.27 -18.94 9.08
C ILE A 161 17.50 -19.38 8.30
N TYR A 162 18.55 -18.56 8.27
CA TYR A 162 19.79 -18.92 7.58
C TYR A 162 20.39 -20.22 8.14
N GLU A 163 20.48 -20.36 9.46
CA GLU A 163 21.02 -21.55 10.11
C GLU A 163 20.16 -22.80 9.84
N ILE A 164 18.84 -22.68 9.82
CA ILE A 164 17.92 -23.78 9.49
C ILE A 164 18.10 -24.23 8.03
N GLU A 165 18.26 -23.30 7.10
CA GLU A 165 18.43 -23.65 5.68
C GLU A 165 19.82 -24.21 5.36
N THR A 166 20.86 -23.87 6.14
CA THR A 166 22.22 -24.38 5.92
C THR A 166 22.51 -25.68 6.64
N GLU A 167 22.09 -25.81 7.91
CA GLU A 167 22.42 -26.96 8.76
C GLU A 167 21.31 -28.02 8.79
N ASN A 168 20.07 -27.65 8.45
CA ASN A 168 18.92 -28.57 8.44
C ASN A 168 18.28 -28.65 7.04
N ASN A 169 17.26 -29.51 6.92
CA ASN A 169 16.52 -29.74 5.67
C ASN A 169 15.45 -28.66 5.37
N GLY A 170 15.56 -27.46 5.96
CA GLY A 170 14.63 -26.35 5.76
C GLY A 170 13.53 -26.21 6.82
N LEU A 171 12.78 -25.12 6.75
CA LEU A 171 11.67 -24.81 7.67
C LEU A 171 10.51 -25.82 7.57
N THR A 172 10.20 -26.30 6.38
CA THR A 172 9.10 -27.23 6.10
C THR A 172 9.30 -28.62 6.70
N ASP A 173 10.53 -29.14 6.69
CA ASP A 173 10.86 -30.41 7.36
C ASP A 173 10.70 -30.29 8.89
N ILE A 174 11.10 -29.16 9.49
CA ILE A 174 10.86 -28.90 10.92
C ILE A 174 9.36 -28.88 11.21
N LEU A 175 8.57 -28.25 10.34
CA LEU A 175 7.12 -28.18 10.48
C LEU A 175 6.47 -29.57 10.37
N GLU A 176 6.93 -30.41 9.44
CA GLU A 176 6.46 -31.78 9.28
C GLU A 176 6.79 -32.65 10.49
N ARG A 177 8.02 -32.57 11.00
CA ARG A 177 8.44 -33.26 12.23
C ARG A 177 7.65 -32.78 13.45
N LEU A 178 7.34 -31.49 13.52
CA LEU A 178 6.53 -30.92 14.59
C LEU A 178 5.10 -31.45 14.57
N TRP A 179 4.53 -31.62 13.37
CA TRP A 179 3.16 -32.12 13.20
C TRP A 179 3.04 -33.62 13.42
N ASN A 180 4.04 -34.40 12.99
CA ASN A 180 4.09 -35.86 13.14
C ASN A 180 4.69 -36.28 14.50
N TYR A 181 4.61 -35.43 15.53
CA TYR A 181 5.21 -35.72 16.83
C TYR A 181 4.67 -37.03 17.40
N ASP A 182 5.59 -37.98 17.56
CA ASP A 182 5.33 -39.34 17.98
C ASP A 182 5.01 -39.38 19.48
N GLU A 183 3.75 -39.62 19.84
CA GLU A 183 3.30 -39.78 21.23
C GLU A 183 3.90 -41.03 21.90
N SER A 184 4.70 -41.84 21.20
CA SER A 184 5.31 -43.08 21.72
C SER A 184 6.28 -42.90 22.90
N ASN A 185 6.75 -41.67 23.17
CA ASN A 185 7.63 -41.36 24.30
C ASN A 185 6.90 -40.78 25.54
N LEU A 186 5.56 -40.70 25.54
CA LEU A 186 4.77 -40.17 26.67
C LEU A 186 4.22 -41.26 27.62
N TYR A 187 4.53 -42.54 27.40
CA TYR A 187 4.03 -43.65 28.24
C TYR A 187 4.68 -43.77 29.64
N ILE A 188 5.45 -42.78 30.10
CA ILE A 188 6.13 -42.81 31.42
C ILE A 188 5.19 -42.57 32.62
N PHE A 189 3.92 -42.17 32.42
CA PHE A 189 2.95 -41.93 33.51
C PHE A 189 1.67 -42.79 33.47
N GLY A 190 1.61 -43.83 32.65
CA GLY A 190 0.52 -44.82 32.66
C GLY A 190 0.72 -45.88 33.73
N ARG A 191 0.15 -45.68 34.92
CA ARG A 191 0.09 -46.67 36.00
C ARG A 191 -0.96 -47.75 35.68
N ASN A 192 -0.53 -49.02 35.78
CA ASN A 192 -1.28 -50.30 35.77
C ASN A 192 -2.81 -50.22 35.80
#